data_AF-A0A6S6XR44-F1
#
_entry.id   AF-A0A6S6XR44-F1
#
_cell.length_a   1.000
_cell.length_b   1.000
_cell.length_c   1.000
_cell.angle_alpha   90.00
_cell.angle_beta   90.00
_cell.angle_gamma   90.00
#
_symmetry.space_group_name_H-M   'P 1'
#
loop_
_entity.id
_entity.type
_entity.pdbx_description
1 polymer ?
#
loop_
_entity_poly.entity_id
_entity_poly.type
_entity_poly.pdbx_seq_one_letter_code
_entity_poly.pdbx_strand_id
1 'polypeptide(L)'
;MLTETLQRLERLDGMDSTLFGRELLSFGRLLLDRGWIAAIGYFSHIDVEVMDDIFEEVEVTVDEAAGRYTYPHPFRRKVILSGSLHEVTRYRFQREPFFDHLATLLGIEPRFAVRRRCLVEHHLWYLGDLRVGNRHAFAPMFFGRRLRMHQLSRSPRPCPTRRSARVAWCWH
;
A
#
# COMPACT_ATOMS: atom_id res chain seq x y z
N MET A 1 5.63 -16.00 -0.03
CA MET A 1 5.01 -14.89 0.74
C MET A 1 5.17 -13.52 0.08
N LEU A 2 6.37 -13.11 -0.36
CA LEU A 2 6.59 -11.77 -0.95
C LEU A 2 5.82 -11.53 -2.26
N THR A 3 5.64 -12.56 -3.09
CA THR A 3 4.88 -12.46 -4.35
C THR A 3 3.40 -12.18 -4.12
N GLU A 4 2.78 -12.84 -3.15
CA GLU A 4 1.36 -12.64 -2.82
C GLU A 4 1.12 -11.24 -2.23
N THR A 5 2.05 -10.76 -1.41
CA THR A 5 2.09 -9.37 -0.95
C THR A 5 2.09 -8.37 -2.10
N LEU A 6 3.01 -8.55 -3.05
CA LEU A 6 3.18 -7.65 -4.18
C LEU A 6 1.95 -7.68 -5.11
N GLN A 7 1.38 -8.86 -5.35
CA GLN A 7 0.15 -9.02 -6.14
C GLN A 7 -1.06 -8.32 -5.51
N ARG A 8 -1.20 -8.36 -4.17
CA ARG A 8 -2.28 -7.63 -3.50
C ARG A 8 -2.03 -6.12 -3.47
N LEU A 9 -0.78 -5.69 -3.32
CA LEU A 9 -0.43 -4.27 -3.47
C LEU A 9 -0.68 -3.75 -4.90
N GLU A 10 -0.51 -4.59 -5.92
CA GLU A 10 -0.84 -4.26 -7.31
C GLU A 10 -2.33 -4.03 -7.54
N ARG A 11 -3.21 -4.69 -6.75
CA ARG A 11 -4.66 -4.50 -6.82
C ARG A 11 -5.13 -3.17 -6.23
N LEU A 12 -4.28 -2.44 -5.51
CA LEU A 12 -4.64 -1.15 -4.94
C LEU A 12 -4.76 -0.08 -6.02
N ASP A 13 -5.85 0.68 -5.98
CA ASP A 13 -6.12 1.77 -6.93
C ASP A 13 -5.02 2.85 -6.89
N GLY A 14 -4.30 2.99 -5.77
CA GLY A 14 -3.22 3.94 -5.53
C GLY A 14 -2.24 3.46 -4.47
N MET A 15 -0.97 3.87 -4.53
CA MET A 15 -0.08 3.72 -3.34
C MET A 15 -0.47 4.67 -2.20
N ASP A 16 -1.30 5.68 -2.50
CA ASP A 16 -1.85 6.61 -1.51
C ASP A 16 -3.29 6.23 -1.10
N SER A 17 -3.81 5.07 -1.53
CA SER A 17 -5.18 4.65 -1.18
C SER A 17 -5.25 4.25 0.30
N THR A 18 -6.40 4.52 0.91
CA THR A 18 -6.72 3.98 2.24
C THR A 18 -7.01 2.49 2.10
N LEU A 19 -6.43 1.68 2.98
CA LEU A 19 -6.63 0.24 3.05
C LEU A 19 -7.58 -0.09 4.19
N PHE A 20 -8.51 -1.01 3.92
CA PHE A 20 -9.50 -1.47 4.89
C PHE A 20 -8.95 -2.66 5.67
N GLY A 21 -8.95 -2.57 7.00
CA GLY A 21 -8.47 -3.66 7.84
C GLY A 21 -9.11 -5.01 7.56
N ARG A 22 -10.43 -5.05 7.32
CA ARG A 22 -11.16 -6.26 6.93
C ARG A 22 -10.62 -6.97 5.67
N GLU A 23 -10.06 -6.21 4.72
CA GLU A 23 -9.50 -6.75 3.48
C GLU A 23 -8.07 -7.26 3.66
N LEU A 24 -7.38 -6.79 4.69
CA LEU A 24 -5.99 -7.14 4.97
C LEU A 24 -5.87 -8.52 5.62
N LEU A 25 -6.93 -9.05 6.27
CA LEU A 25 -6.98 -10.39 6.87
C LEU A 25 -5.67 -10.76 7.62
N SER A 26 -5.19 -12.00 7.50
CA SER A 26 -3.92 -12.49 8.07
C SER A 26 -2.68 -11.76 7.51
N PHE A 27 -2.82 -11.09 6.37
CA PHE A 27 -1.74 -10.41 5.69
C PHE A 27 -1.40 -9.04 6.30
N GLY A 28 -2.39 -8.38 6.91
CA GLY A 28 -2.22 -7.08 7.56
C GLY A 28 -1.15 -7.08 8.65
N ARG A 29 -1.04 -8.16 9.41
CA ARG A 29 -0.02 -8.29 10.47
C ARG A 29 1.40 -8.23 9.93
N LEU A 30 1.68 -8.95 8.83
CA LEU A 30 3.00 -8.93 8.20
C LEU A 30 3.35 -7.55 7.65
N LEU A 31 2.37 -6.84 7.07
CA LEU A 31 2.57 -5.46 6.61
C LEU A 31 2.86 -4.50 7.76
N LEU A 32 2.17 -4.66 8.90
CA LEU A 32 2.39 -3.87 10.11
C LEU A 32 3.77 -4.14 10.70
N ASP A 33 4.15 -5.41 10.84
CA ASP A 33 5.44 -5.83 11.40
C ASP A 33 6.62 -5.28 10.58
N ARG A 34 6.43 -5.12 9.25
CA ARG A 34 7.42 -4.52 8.35
C ARG A 34 7.33 -2.99 8.26
N GLY A 35 6.36 -2.37 8.91
CA GLY A 35 6.11 -0.93 8.84
C GLY A 35 5.66 -0.46 7.46
N TRP A 36 5.14 -1.34 6.61
CA TRP A 36 4.68 -1.00 5.25
C TRP A 36 3.29 -0.40 5.23
N ILE A 37 2.55 -0.55 6.32
CA ILE A 37 1.30 0.16 6.55
C ILE A 37 1.32 0.79 7.94
N ALA A 38 0.62 1.92 8.09
CA ALA A 38 0.41 2.58 9.37
C ALA A 38 -1.08 2.81 9.56
N ALA A 39 -1.59 2.57 10.78
CA ALA A 39 -2.95 2.94 11.13
C ALA A 39 -3.10 4.47 11.06
N ILE A 40 -4.18 4.94 10.45
CA ILE A 40 -4.50 6.37 10.29
C ILE A 40 -5.85 6.76 10.91
N GLY A 41 -6.49 5.83 11.62
CA GLY A 41 -7.79 6.03 12.27
C GLY A 41 -8.74 4.86 12.01
N TYR A 42 -10.03 5.09 12.22
CA TYR A 42 -11.09 4.09 12.05
C TYR A 42 -12.15 4.59 11.08
N PHE A 43 -12.89 3.68 10.47
CA PHE A 43 -14.12 4.03 9.78
C PHE A 43 -15.22 4.32 10.80
N SER A 44 -16.02 5.36 10.54
CA SER A 44 -17.22 5.65 11.33
C SER A 44 -18.44 4.88 10.85
N HIS A 45 -18.39 4.36 9.61
CA HIS A 45 -19.45 3.58 8.99
C HIS A 45 -18.87 2.36 8.30
N ILE A 46 -19.61 1.25 8.31
CA ILE A 46 -19.24 0.01 7.62
C ILE A 46 -20.44 -0.60 6.91
N ASP A 47 -20.18 -1.27 5.79
CA ASP A 47 -21.19 -2.12 5.16
C ASP A 47 -21.23 -3.47 5.86
N VAL A 48 -22.39 -3.84 6.39
CA VAL A 48 -22.67 -5.14 7.00
C VAL A 48 -23.68 -5.91 6.15
N GLU A 49 -23.40 -7.18 5.92
CA GLU A 49 -24.33 -8.08 5.24
C GLU A 49 -25.50 -8.40 6.17
N VAL A 50 -26.72 -8.20 5.70
CA VAL A 50 -27.93 -8.35 6.51
C VAL A 50 -28.85 -9.47 6.03
N MET A 51 -28.82 -9.78 4.73
CA MET A 51 -29.55 -10.89 4.10
C MET A 51 -28.99 -11.13 2.71
N ASP A 52 -28.65 -12.37 2.32
CA ASP A 52 -28.19 -12.82 0.99
C ASP A 52 -27.88 -11.69 -0.02
N ASP A 53 -26.62 -11.21 -0.03
CA ASP A 53 -26.08 -10.14 -0.90
C ASP A 53 -26.65 -8.71 -0.68
N ILE A 54 -27.46 -8.49 0.34
CA ILE A 54 -27.93 -7.18 0.78
C ILE A 54 -27.01 -6.65 1.89
N PHE A 55 -26.35 -5.55 1.59
CA PHE A 55 -25.48 -4.82 2.49
C PHE A 55 -26.15 -3.52 2.94
N GLU A 56 -26.06 -3.22 4.22
CA GLU A 56 -26.52 -1.95 4.79
C GLU A 56 -25.35 -1.23 5.46
N GLU A 57 -25.27 0.07 5.24
CA GLU A 57 -24.27 0.92 5.90
C GLU A 57 -24.73 1.22 7.34
N VAL A 58 -23.89 0.89 8.31
CA VAL A 58 -24.15 1.13 9.74
C VAL A 58 -23.07 1.98 10.37
N GLU A 59 -23.48 2.89 11.25
CA GLU A 59 -22.56 3.65 12.10
C GLU A 59 -21.95 2.74 13.18
N VAL A 60 -20.65 2.90 13.41
CA VAL A 60 -19.91 2.13 14.41
C VAL A 60 -19.44 3.00 15.57
N THR A 61 -19.58 2.47 16.78
CA THR A 61 -19.00 3.03 18.00
C THR A 61 -17.70 2.31 18.29
N VAL A 62 -16.59 3.06 18.32
CA VAL A 62 -15.25 2.54 18.59
C VAL A 62 -14.92 2.61 20.09
N ASP A 63 -14.46 1.49 20.64
CA ASP A 63 -13.85 1.41 21.96
C ASP A 63 -12.37 1.00 21.79
N GLU A 64 -11.49 2.00 21.81
CA GLU A 64 -10.05 1.80 21.66
C GLU A 64 -9.44 1.05 22.85
N ALA A 65 -9.96 1.25 24.06
CA ALA A 65 -9.44 0.62 25.27
C ALA A 65 -9.73 -0.89 25.27
N ALA A 66 -10.91 -1.28 24.79
CA ALA A 66 -11.28 -2.69 24.62
C ALA A 66 -10.75 -3.32 23.32
N GLY A 67 -10.24 -2.52 22.37
CA GLY A 67 -9.82 -2.98 21.05
C GLY A 67 -10.97 -3.53 20.21
N ARG A 68 -12.17 -2.96 20.37
CA ARG A 68 -13.41 -3.43 19.71
C ARG A 68 -14.22 -2.28 19.13
N TYR A 69 -15.05 -2.60 18.16
CA TYR A 69 -16.13 -1.71 17.72
C TYR A 69 -17.48 -2.39 17.93
N THR A 70 -18.53 -1.59 18.04
CA THR A 70 -19.91 -2.05 18.22
C THR A 70 -20.85 -1.31 17.30
N TYR A 71 -21.94 -1.96 16.89
CA TYR A 71 -22.99 -1.34 16.09
C TYR A 71 -24.35 -2.02 16.34
N PRO A 72 -25.47 -1.29 16.21
CA PRO A 72 -26.80 -1.90 16.31
C PRO A 72 -27.13 -2.70 15.05
N HIS A 73 -27.74 -3.87 15.21
CA HIS A 73 -28.19 -4.67 14.07
C HIS A 73 -29.22 -3.87 13.23
N PRO A 74 -29.06 -3.77 11.89
CA PRO A 74 -29.90 -2.93 11.03
C PRO A 74 -31.41 -3.12 11.22
N PHE A 75 -31.88 -4.38 11.19
CA PHE A 75 -33.30 -4.72 11.39
C PHE A 75 -33.72 -5.01 12.83
N ARG A 76 -32.76 -5.20 13.76
CA ARG A 76 -33.02 -5.55 15.16
C ARG A 76 -32.26 -4.62 16.09
N ARG A 77 -32.66 -3.34 16.13
CA ARG A 77 -31.95 -2.27 16.88
C ARG A 77 -31.69 -2.54 18.37
N LYS A 78 -32.38 -3.52 19.00
CA LYS A 78 -32.11 -3.95 20.38
C LYS A 78 -30.89 -4.89 20.50
N VAL A 79 -30.39 -5.43 19.40
CA VAL A 79 -29.21 -6.30 19.34
C VAL A 79 -28.01 -5.44 18.96
N ILE A 80 -27.00 -5.43 19.82
CA ILE A 80 -25.72 -4.78 19.56
C ILE A 80 -24.73 -5.87 19.18
N LEU A 81 -24.11 -5.73 18.03
CA LEU A 81 -23.05 -6.61 17.55
C LEU A 81 -21.69 -5.95 17.81
N SER A 82 -20.65 -6.78 17.92
CA SER A 82 -19.29 -6.32 18.19
C SER A 82 -18.28 -7.07 17.33
N GLY A 83 -17.25 -6.38 16.86
CA GLY A 83 -16.15 -6.97 16.11
C GLY A 83 -14.78 -6.46 16.59
N SER A 84 -13.71 -7.00 15.99
CA SER A 84 -12.35 -6.55 16.30
C SER A 84 -12.09 -5.17 15.71
N LEU A 85 -11.48 -4.28 16.47
CA LEU A 85 -11.15 -2.94 15.98
C LEU A 85 -10.28 -2.96 14.72
N HIS A 86 -9.44 -4.01 14.56
CA HIS A 86 -8.63 -4.21 13.36
C HIS A 86 -9.44 -4.29 12.06
N GLU A 87 -10.69 -4.73 12.09
CA GLU A 87 -11.53 -4.85 10.88
C GLU A 87 -11.93 -3.48 10.34
N VAL A 88 -12.15 -2.51 11.23
CA VAL A 88 -12.59 -1.14 10.89
C VAL A 88 -11.45 -0.13 10.90
N THR A 89 -10.22 -0.58 11.19
CA THR A 89 -9.03 0.28 11.12
C THR A 89 -8.73 0.66 9.67
N ARG A 90 -8.47 1.95 9.48
CA ARG A 90 -7.97 2.55 8.26
C ARG A 90 -6.45 2.49 8.29
N TYR A 91 -5.87 1.94 7.24
CA TYR A 91 -4.42 1.89 7.07
C TYR A 91 -3.96 2.71 5.87
N ARG A 92 -2.76 3.30 5.98
CA ARG A 92 -2.08 3.99 4.89
C ARG A 92 -0.77 3.28 4.57
N PHE A 93 -0.54 3.01 3.30
CA PHE A 93 0.72 2.46 2.84
C PHE A 93 1.89 3.42 3.08
N GLN A 94 2.98 2.91 3.65
CA GLN A 94 4.22 3.62 3.90
C GLN A 94 5.22 3.29 2.79
N ARG A 95 5.41 4.24 1.87
CA ARG A 95 6.27 4.05 0.69
C ARG A 95 7.73 3.92 1.09
N GLU A 96 8.13 4.70 2.09
CA GLU A 96 9.51 4.84 2.56
C GLU A 96 10.07 3.51 3.10
N PRO A 97 9.48 2.88 4.13
CA PRO A 97 9.89 1.55 4.59
C PRO A 97 9.83 0.47 3.51
N PHE A 98 8.83 0.53 2.63
CA PHE A 98 8.68 -0.45 1.56
C PHE A 98 9.81 -0.37 0.53
N PHE A 99 10.10 0.80 -0.05
CA PHE A 99 11.18 0.85 -1.04
C PHE A 99 12.58 0.71 -0.44
N ASP A 100 12.80 0.99 0.86
CA ASP A 100 14.09 0.69 1.52
C ASP A 100 14.28 -0.83 1.59
N HIS A 101 13.20 -1.55 1.94
CA HIS A 101 13.23 -3.00 1.95
C HIS A 101 13.47 -3.57 0.54
N LEU A 102 12.82 -3.02 -0.49
CA LEU A 102 13.05 -3.45 -1.87
C LEU A 102 14.49 -3.17 -2.34
N ALA A 103 15.04 -1.99 -2.05
CA ALA A 103 16.42 -1.65 -2.40
C ALA A 103 17.41 -2.63 -1.74
N THR A 104 17.20 -2.95 -0.46
CA THR A 104 17.99 -3.94 0.27
C THR A 104 17.88 -5.33 -0.35
N LEU A 105 16.67 -5.76 -0.69
CA LEU A 105 16.42 -7.07 -1.30
C LEU A 105 17.05 -7.20 -2.69
N LEU A 106 17.08 -6.10 -3.46
CA LEU A 106 17.73 -6.04 -4.76
C LEU A 106 19.27 -5.94 -4.66
N GLY A 107 19.83 -5.79 -3.46
CA GLY A 107 21.27 -5.65 -3.24
C GLY A 107 21.81 -4.26 -3.60
N ILE A 108 20.96 -3.24 -3.62
CA ILE A 108 21.41 -1.85 -3.80
C ILE A 108 22.12 -1.42 -2.51
N GLU A 109 23.41 -1.09 -2.62
CA GLU A 109 24.18 -0.66 -1.46
C GLU A 109 23.61 0.66 -0.90
N PRO A 110 23.63 0.90 0.43
CA PRO A 110 23.02 2.09 1.05
C PRO A 110 23.53 3.43 0.52
N ARG A 111 24.76 3.48 -0.02
CA ARG A 111 25.34 4.68 -0.65
C ARG A 111 24.78 4.98 -2.04
N PHE A 112 24.26 3.97 -2.73
CA PHE A 112 23.64 4.07 -4.05
C PHE A 112 22.11 4.06 -3.99
N ALA A 113 21.53 3.72 -2.84
CA ALA A 113 20.10 3.87 -2.57
C ALA A 113 19.71 5.35 -2.58
N VAL A 114 18.60 5.68 -3.24
CA VAL A 114 18.15 7.06 -3.32
C VAL A 114 17.57 7.52 -1.98
N ARG A 115 18.08 8.64 -1.45
CA ARG A 115 17.60 9.21 -0.17
C ARG A 115 16.28 9.97 -0.32
N ARG A 116 16.02 10.54 -1.49
CA ARG A 116 14.78 11.25 -1.81
C ARG A 116 14.16 10.62 -3.04
N ARG A 117 13.13 9.82 -2.81
CA ARG A 117 12.49 9.06 -3.89
C ARG A 117 11.68 9.99 -4.77
N CYS A 118 11.94 9.89 -6.06
CA CYS A 118 11.36 10.75 -7.06
C CYS A 118 10.50 9.88 -7.99
N LEU A 119 9.29 10.35 -8.25
CA LEU A 119 8.36 9.71 -9.17
C LEU A 119 8.72 10.18 -10.58
N VAL A 120 9.30 9.28 -11.36
CA VAL A 120 9.65 9.45 -12.77
C VAL A 120 8.43 9.06 -13.60
N GLU A 121 8.04 9.94 -14.52
CA GLU A 121 6.96 9.70 -15.50
C GLU A 121 5.63 9.26 -14.86
N HIS A 122 5.38 9.65 -13.60
CA HIS A 122 4.16 9.39 -12.82
C HIS A 122 3.90 7.95 -12.38
N HIS A 123 4.77 7.01 -12.74
CA HIS A 123 4.54 5.59 -12.44
C HIS A 123 5.78 4.80 -12.05
N LEU A 124 6.96 5.41 -12.17
CA LEU A 124 8.23 4.78 -11.80
C LEU A 124 8.84 5.49 -10.60
N TRP A 125 9.15 4.76 -9.55
CA TRP A 125 9.95 5.21 -8.43
C TRP A 125 11.39 4.80 -8.65
N TYR A 126 12.28 5.78 -8.73
CA TYR A 126 13.72 5.49 -8.74
C TYR A 126 14.14 4.94 -7.37
N LEU A 127 14.84 3.81 -7.35
CA LEU A 127 15.30 3.15 -6.12
C LEU A 127 16.78 3.44 -5.84
N GLY A 128 17.58 3.64 -6.88
CA GLY A 128 19.02 3.77 -6.78
C GLY A 128 19.74 2.99 -7.87
N ASP A 129 21.07 2.97 -7.79
CA ASP A 129 21.92 2.30 -8.75
C ASP A 129 22.38 0.93 -8.23
N LEU A 130 22.07 -0.13 -8.98
CA LEU A 130 22.53 -1.48 -8.68
C LEU A 130 23.85 -1.75 -9.40
N ARG A 131 24.84 -2.28 -8.68
CA ARG A 131 26.10 -2.72 -9.28
C ARG A 131 25.88 -4.00 -10.08
N VAL A 132 26.28 -4.01 -11.34
CA VAL A 132 26.14 -5.16 -12.24
C VAL A 132 27.51 -5.77 -12.53
N GLY A 133 27.69 -7.02 -12.10
CA GLY A 133 28.94 -7.75 -12.28
C GLY A 133 30.10 -7.18 -11.45
N ASN A 134 31.33 -7.55 -11.82
CA ASN A 134 32.52 -7.22 -11.02
C ASN A 134 33.16 -5.86 -11.39
N ARG A 135 32.77 -5.26 -12.54
CA ARG A 135 33.25 -3.94 -12.96
C ARG A 135 32.38 -2.83 -12.34
N HIS A 136 32.88 -1.60 -12.32
CA HIS A 136 32.17 -0.39 -11.88
C HIS A 136 31.01 0.00 -12.84
N ALA A 137 30.22 -0.98 -13.28
CA ALA A 137 29.03 -0.78 -14.07
C ALA A 137 27.83 -0.71 -13.13
N PHE A 138 27.03 0.33 -13.30
CA PHE A 138 25.87 0.62 -12.48
C PHE A 138 24.64 0.70 -13.38
N ALA A 139 23.56 0.05 -12.97
CA ALA A 139 22.28 0.07 -13.64
C ALA A 139 21.24 0.76 -12.75
N PRO A 140 20.54 1.78 -13.24
CA PRO A 140 19.50 2.45 -12.46
C PRO A 140 18.31 1.51 -12.28
N MET A 141 17.88 1.33 -11.04
CA MET A 141 16.74 0.49 -10.69
C MET A 141 15.50 1.34 -10.47
N PHE A 142 14.40 0.93 -11.09
CA PHE A 142 13.09 1.55 -10.96
C PHE A 142 12.08 0.53 -10.47
N PHE A 143 11.21 0.94 -9.56
CA PHE A 143 10.01 0.22 -9.20
C PHE A 143 8.83 0.88 -9.89
N GLY A 144 7.96 0.11 -10.53
CA GLY A 144 6.75 0.63 -11.14
C GLY A 144 5.57 -0.23 -10.76
N ARG A 145 4.39 0.38 -10.69
CA ARG A 145 3.14 -0.38 -10.66
C ARG A 145 2.63 -0.54 -12.09
N ARG A 146 1.92 -1.65 -12.35
CA ARG A 146 1.23 -1.83 -13.62
C ARG A 146 0.15 -0.75 -13.77
N LEU A 147 0.30 0.12 -14.77
CA LEU A 147 -0.71 1.11 -15.10
C LEU A 147 -1.87 0.43 -15.84
N ARG A 148 -3.10 0.70 -15.43
CA ARG A 148 -4.26 0.48 -16.31
C ARG A 148 -4.27 1.57 -17.37
N MET A 149 -4.58 1.23 -18.63
CA MET A 149 -4.44 2.12 -19.81
C MET A 149 -5.02 3.54 -19.64
N HIS A 150 -6.02 3.73 -18.77
CA HIS A 150 -6.65 5.04 -18.53
C HIS A 150 -5.85 6.04 -17.68
N GLN A 151 -4.73 5.65 -17.03
CA GLN A 151 -4.03 6.51 -16.05
C GLN A 151 -2.87 7.35 -16.63
N LEU A 152 -2.63 7.32 -17.94
CA LEU A 152 -1.48 7.97 -18.61
C LEU A 152 -1.59 9.50 -18.80
N SER A 153 -2.63 10.18 -18.30
CA SER A 153 -2.97 11.55 -18.72
C SER A 153 -2.61 12.70 -17.77
N ARG A 154 -1.98 12.47 -16.61
CA ARG A 154 -1.67 13.56 -15.65
C ARG A 154 -0.24 14.09 -15.80
N SER A 155 -0.09 15.42 -15.84
CA SER A 155 1.14 16.15 -16.22
C SER A 155 2.20 16.31 -15.08
N PRO A 156 3.50 16.53 -15.41
CA PRO A 156 4.62 16.25 -14.49
C PRO A 156 5.04 17.36 -13.53
N ARG A 157 5.60 16.95 -12.39
CA ARG A 157 6.68 17.69 -11.72
C ARG A 157 8.03 17.04 -12.11
N PRO A 158 9.02 17.81 -12.61
CA PRO A 158 10.30 17.23 -13.04
C PRO A 158 11.16 16.76 -11.85
N CYS A 159 11.75 15.56 -11.96
CA CYS A 159 12.84 15.14 -11.06
C CYS A 159 14.11 15.94 -11.40
N PRO A 160 14.80 16.53 -10.40
CA PRO A 160 15.95 17.41 -10.63
C PRO A 160 17.24 16.70 -11.07
N THR A 161 17.26 15.37 -11.17
CA THR A 161 18.49 14.58 -11.33
C THR A 161 18.71 13.97 -12.73
N ARG A 162 17.90 14.28 -13.75
CA ARG A 162 18.08 13.65 -15.08
C ARG A 162 19.28 14.24 -15.86
N ARG A 163 20.37 13.47 -15.92
CA ARG A 163 21.05 13.16 -17.19
C ARG A 163 20.76 11.70 -17.52
N SER A 164 20.04 11.49 -18.63
CA SER A 164 19.85 10.22 -19.35
C SER A 164 19.37 8.99 -18.55
N ALA A 165 18.07 8.67 -18.64
CA ALA A 165 17.59 7.30 -18.47
C ALA A 165 16.64 6.98 -19.64
N ARG A 166 17.16 6.27 -20.64
CA ARG A 166 16.36 5.38 -21.49
C ARG A 166 16.45 3.99 -20.87
N VAL A 167 15.42 3.18 -21.10
CA VAL A 167 15.20 1.79 -20.66
C VAL A 167 14.39 1.68 -19.36
N ALA A 168 13.07 1.54 -19.54
CA ALA A 168 12.16 0.93 -18.57
C ALA A 168 11.90 -0.51 -19.02
N TRP A 169 12.27 -1.49 -18.20
CA TRP A 169 11.91 -2.89 -18.43
C TRP A 169 10.53 -3.16 -17.83
N CYS A 170 9.53 -3.44 -18.68
CA CYS A 170 8.30 -4.09 -18.26
C CYS A 170 8.58 -5.58 -18.08
N TRP A 171 8.36 -6.11 -16.88
CA TRP A 171 8.29 -7.55 -16.68
C TRP A 171 6.92 -8.06 -17.17
N HIS A 172 6.95 -9.11 -17.98
CA HIS A 172 5.77 -9.81 -18.52
C HIS A 172 5.22 -10.82 -17.52
#